data_AF-A0A7Z0NES5-F1
#
_entry.id   AF-A0A7Z0NES5-F1
#
_cell.length_a   1.000
_cell.length_b   1.000
_cell.length_c   1.000
_cell.angle_alpha   90.00
_cell.angle_beta   90.00
_cell.angle_gamma   90.00
#
_symmetry.space_group_name_H-M   'P 1'
#
loop_
_entity.id
_entity.type
_entity.pdbx_description
1 polymer ?
#
loop_
_entity_poly.entity_id
_entity_poly.type
_entity_poly.pdbx_seq_one_letter_code
_entity_poly.pdbx_strand_id
1 'polypeptide(L)' 'MDTEKLAVTLNRRLDGQILAIDEGRDACVFYLRNRRRVSVDLKDLAHSPESAIDEIRRIMSMKRAISLATS' A
#
# COMPACT_ATOMS: atom_id res chain seq x y z
N MET A 1 10.84 0.98 15.21
CA MET A 1 10.03 1.82 14.30
C MET A 1 8.58 1.56 14.69
N ASP A 2 7.83 2.58 15.13
CA ASP A 2 6.44 2.39 15.56
C ASP A 2 5.55 2.10 14.34
N THR A 3 5.04 0.88 14.22
CA THR A 3 4.13 0.43 13.15
C THR A 3 2.91 1.33 13.01
N GLU A 4 2.39 1.86 14.13
CA GLU A 4 1.31 2.84 14.14
C GLU A 4 1.66 4.14 13.41
N LYS A 5 2.87 4.69 13.60
CA LYS A 5 3.28 5.94 12.94
C LYS A 5 3.41 5.75 11.43
N LEU A 6 3.89 4.58 11.02
CA LEU A 6 4.00 4.20 9.62
C LEU A 6 2.62 4.01 8.99
N ALA A 7 1.72 3.31 9.68
CA ALA A 7 0.33 3.12 9.28
C ALA A 7 -0.40 4.45 9.06
N VAL A 8 -0.27 5.38 10.01
CA VAL A 8 -0.87 6.73 9.91
C VAL A 8 -0.26 7.52 8.76
N THR A 9 1.06 7.48 8.58
CA THR A 9 1.75 8.20 7.50
C THR A 9 1.35 7.67 6.13
N LEU A 10 1.30 6.35 5.97
CA LEU A 10 0.88 5.69 4.74
C LEU A 10 -0.59 6.00 4.43
N ASN A 11 -1.47 5.91 5.42
CA ASN A 11 -2.89 6.16 5.21
C ASN A 11 -3.18 7.61 4.82
N ARG A 12 -2.44 8.59 5.39
CA ARG A 12 -2.53 10.00 4.97
C ARG A 12 -2.04 10.21 3.54
N ARG A 13 -0.91 9.61 3.15
CA ARG A 13 -0.32 9.77 1.79
C ARG A 13 -1.08 9.03 0.69
N LEU A 14 -1.87 8.03 1.08
CA LEU A 14 -2.71 7.21 0.22
C LEU A 14 -4.19 7.58 0.33
N ASP A 15 -4.53 8.76 0.86
CA ASP A 15 -5.90 9.30 0.86
C ASP A 15 -6.94 8.37 1.52
N GLY A 16 -6.60 7.73 2.64
CA GLY A 16 -7.53 6.88 3.38
C GLY A 16 -7.82 5.52 2.71
N GLN A 17 -7.00 5.10 1.75
CA GLN A 17 -7.24 3.90 0.94
C GLN A 17 -6.84 2.59 1.64
N ILE A 18 -6.05 2.67 2.71
CA ILE A 18 -5.68 1.49 3.52
C ILE A 18 -6.83 1.21 4.50
N LEU A 19 -7.35 -0.01 4.45
CA LEU A 19 -8.36 -0.53 5.36
C LEU A 19 -7.75 -1.22 6.57
N ALA A 20 -6.69 -2.00 6.35
CA ALA A 20 -6.00 -2.75 7.39
C ALA A 20 -4.54 -2.97 6.99
N ILE A 21 -3.70 -3.19 7.98
CA ILE A 21 -2.29 -3.53 7.82
C ILE A 21 -2.06 -4.78 8.68
N ASP A 22 -1.48 -5.80 8.08
CA ASP A 22 -1.03 -7.01 8.78
C ASP A 22 0.49 -7.04 8.74
N GLU A 23 1.12 -6.97 9.92
CA GLU A 23 2.57 -6.98 10.06
C GLU A 23 3.04 -8.42 10.29
N GLY A 24 3.69 -8.99 9.29
CA GLY A 24 4.38 -10.27 9.39
C GLY A 24 5.83 -10.10 9.86
N ARG A 25 6.55 -11.22 9.95
CA ARG A 25 7.95 -11.24 10.42
C ARG A 25 8.93 -10.53 9.48
N ASP A 26 8.67 -10.60 8.18
CA ASP A 26 9.56 -10.09 7.13
C ASP A 26 8.87 -9.08 6.19
N ALA A 27 7.54 -8.97 6.23
CA ALA A 27 6.76 -8.14 5.33
C ALA A 27 5.49 -7.58 5.99
N CYS A 28 5.04 -6.43 5.49
CA CYS A 28 3.75 -5.83 5.81
C CYS A 28 2.76 -6.02 4.65
N VAL A 29 1.55 -6.47 4.97
CA VAL A 29 0.45 -6.60 4.01
C VAL A 29 -0.55 -5.48 4.20
N PHE A 30 -0.74 -4.68 3.16
CA PHE A 30 -1.71 -3.58 3.11
C PHE A 30 -2.98 -4.03 2.41
N TYR A 31 -4.10 -3.98 3.12
CA TYR A 31 -5.42 -4.23 2.57
C TYR A 31 -6.02 -2.91 2.09
N LEU A 32 -6.33 -2.82 0.80
CA LEU A 32 -6.80 -1.60 0.15
C LEU A 32 -8.32 -1.62 -0.03
N ARG A 33 -8.94 -0.43 -0.05
CA ARG A 33 -10.39 -0.24 -0.31
C ARG A 33 -10.87 -0.85 -1.63
N ASN A 34 -10.00 -0.95 -2.63
CA ASN A 34 -10.31 -1.56 -3.91
C ASN A 34 -10.31 -3.11 -3.91
N ARG A 35 -10.31 -3.73 -2.72
CA ARG A 35 -10.21 -5.19 -2.49
C ARG A 35 -8.90 -5.82 -2.96
N ARG A 36 -7.84 -5.02 -3.17
CA ARG A 36 -6.50 -5.52 -3.43
C ARG A 36 -5.69 -5.59 -2.14
N ARG A 37 -4.68 -6.45 -2.15
CA ARG A 37 -3.65 -6.54 -1.12
C ARG A 37 -2.29 -6.25 -1.74
N VAL A 38 -1.44 -5.54 -1.00
CA VAL A 38 -0.07 -5.25 -1.39
C VAL A 38 0.83 -5.73 -0.28
N SER A 39 1.79 -6.60 -0.60
CA SER A 39 2.80 -7.07 0.35
C SER A 39 4.07 -6.29 0.09
N VAL A 40 4.63 -5.65 1.11
CA VAL A 40 5.89 -4.93 1.03
C VAL A 40 6.85 -5.49 2.07
N ASP A 41 8.06 -5.82 1.66
CA ASP A 41 9.08 -6.29 2.59
C ASP A 41 9.46 -5.20 3.61
N LEU A 42 9.58 -5.60 4.88
CA LEU A 42 9.94 -4.70 5.99
C LEU A 42 11.31 -4.06 5.77
N LYS A 43 12.22 -4.75 5.08
CA LYS A 43 13.53 -4.22 4.72
C LYS A 43 13.41 -3.01 3.79
N ASP A 44 12.56 -3.09 2.78
CA ASP A 44 12.29 -1.98 1.87
C ASP A 44 11.56 -0.84 2.59
N LEU A 45 10.65 -1.18 3.50
CA LEU A 45 9.90 -0.21 4.29
C LEU A 45 10.79 0.59 5.26
N ALA A 46 11.78 -0.07 5.86
CA ALA A 46 12.75 0.55 6.77
C ALA A 46 13.78 1.41 6.03
N HIS A 47 14.13 1.03 4.79
CA HIS A 47 15.13 1.75 3.99
C HIS A 47 14.52 2.91 3.18
N SER A 48 13.31 2.72 2.64
CA SER A 48 12.61 3.71 1.82
C SER A 48 11.08 3.55 1.92
N PRO A 49 10.42 4.21 2.87
CA PRO A 49 8.96 4.18 2.96
C PRO A 49 8.28 4.80 1.73
N GLU A 50 8.99 5.61 0.95
CA GLU A 50 8.49 6.19 -0.30
C GLU A 50 8.33 5.14 -1.40
N SER A 51 9.25 4.19 -1.49
CA SER A 51 9.16 3.09 -2.47
C SER A 51 7.89 2.26 -2.27
N ALA A 52 7.51 2.01 -1.01
CA ALA A 52 6.27 1.30 -0.67
C ALA A 52 5.02 2.09 -1.10
N ILE A 53 5.04 3.42 -0.96
CA ILE A 53 3.94 4.30 -1.36
C ILE A 53 3.78 4.29 -2.88
N ASP A 54 4.89 4.39 -3.62
CA ASP A 54 4.86 4.34 -5.08
C ASP A 54 4.38 3.00 -5.62
N GLU A 55 4.76 1.89 -4.98
CA GLU A 55 4.27 0.56 -5.34
C GLU A 55 2.75 0.44 -5.11
N ILE A 56 2.26 0.88 -3.94
CA ILE A 56 0.82 0.88 -3.66
C ILE A 56 0.08 1.78 -4.66
N ARG A 57 0.60 2.97 -4.98
CA ARG A 57 0.03 3.87 -5.98
C ARG A 57 0.00 3.24 -7.37
N ARG A 58 1.06 2.55 -7.78
CA ARG A 58 1.13 1.82 -9.05
C ARG A 58 0.05 0.74 -9.12
N ILE A 59 -0.08 -0.08 -8.08
CA ILE A 59 -1.10 -1.14 -8.00
C ILE A 59 -2.51 -0.55 -8.00
N MET A 60 -2.73 0.60 -7.37
CA MET A 60 -4.01 1.31 -7.44
C MET A 60 -4.31 1.84 -8.84
N SER A 61 -3.32 2.41 -9.52
CA SER A 61 -3.45 3.02 -10.85
C SER A 61 -3.77 2.00 -11.96
N MET A 62 -3.28 0.75 -11.85
CA MET A 62 -3.50 -0.29 -12.86
C MET A 62 -4.99 -0.62 -13.11
N LYS A 63 -5.94 -0.17 -12.27
CA LYS A 63 -7.38 -0.34 -12.53
C LYS A 63 -7.98 0.72 -13.48
N ARG A 64 -7.33 1.88 -13.68
CA ARG A 64 -7.82 2.89 -14.64
C ARG A 64 -7.67 2.44 -16.09
N ALA A 65 -6.71 1.58 -16.41
CA ALA A 65 -6.47 1.14 -17.79
C ALA A 65 -7.43 0.04 -18.27
N ILE A 66 -7.98 -0.79 -17.37
CA ILE A 66 -8.79 -1.96 -17.78
C ILE A 66 -10.28 -1.62 -17.89
N SER A 67 -10.76 -0.57 -17.22
CA SER A 67 -12.19 -0.20 -17.25
C SER A 67 -12.61 0.64 -18.46
N LEU A 68 -11.67 1.07 -19.32
CA LEU A 68 -11.95 1.86 -20.52
C LEU A 68 -11.92 1.04 -21.83
N ALA A 69 -11.58 -0.25 -21.77
CA ALA A 69 -11.53 -1.14 -22.94
C ALA A 69 -12.83 -1.94 -23.13
N THR A 70 -13.92 -1.58 -22.45
CA THR A 70 -15.24 -2.20 -22.59
C THR A 70 -16.30 -1.10 -22.53
N SER A 71 -16.40 -0.32 -23.60
CA SER A 71 -17.57 0.50 -23.95
C SER A 71 -17.67 0.55 -25.47
#